data_AF-A0A7S3L5D0-F1
#
_entry.id   AF-A0A7S3L5D0-F1
#
_cell.length_a   1.000
_cell.length_b   1.000
_cell.length_c   1.000
_cell.angle_alpha   90.00
_cell.angle_beta   90.00
_cell.angle_gamma   90.00
#
_symmetry.space_group_name_H-M   'P 1'
#
loop_
_entity.id
_entity.type
_entity.pdbx_description
1 polymer ?
#
loop_
_entity_poly.entity_id
_entity_poly.type
_entity_poly.pdbx_seq_one_letter_code
_entity_poly.pdbx_strand_id
1 'polypeptide(L)'
;MADEWDDGNEEEEAHGGMDVDDEEEEDDDDEEDILDMGEDDAGPQQDVLLMRFCPHDSSMLYPQEDKRMKQLMYACRLCRYTEEAAGQPLVYRNEKKKEVKNILHTVPSAISDDPTLARTQKANCENCKHNEAVFFQSSIAQSDSLALIFVCCNCDHKWVN
;
A
#
# COMPACT_ATOMS: atom_id res chain seq x y z
N MET A 1 19.17 68.93 -7.52
CA MET A 1 19.20 68.17 -8.78
C MET A 1 18.01 67.25 -8.75
N ALA A 2 16.91 67.74 -9.33
CA ALA A 2 15.93 67.04 -10.16
C ALA A 2 16.28 65.58 -10.54
N ASP A 3 15.36 64.63 -10.68
CA ASP A 3 13.89 64.61 -10.54
C ASP A 3 13.47 63.13 -10.40
N GLU A 4 12.53 62.85 -9.49
CA GLU A 4 11.66 61.66 -9.44
C GLU A 4 10.69 61.72 -10.63
N TRP A 5 10.50 60.61 -11.34
CA TRP A 5 9.48 60.48 -12.38
C TRP A 5 8.43 59.46 -11.91
N ASP A 6 7.37 60.05 -11.37
CA ASP A 6 6.02 59.52 -11.18
C ASP A 6 5.34 59.49 -12.56
N ASP A 7 4.77 58.35 -12.95
CA ASP A 7 3.97 58.23 -14.17
C ASP A 7 2.65 57.53 -13.82
N GLY A 8 1.67 58.34 -13.48
CA GLY A 8 0.26 58.01 -13.63
C GLY A 8 -0.30 58.75 -14.85
N ASN A 9 -0.92 58.01 -15.78
CA ASN A 9 -1.98 58.59 -16.60
C ASN A 9 -3.01 57.50 -16.95
N GLU A 10 -4.21 57.71 -16.46
CA GLU A 10 -5.45 57.07 -16.87
C GLU A 10 -5.92 57.74 -18.16
N GLU A 11 -6.21 56.97 -19.21
CA GLU A 11 -7.13 57.42 -20.26
C GLU A 11 -8.11 56.28 -20.58
N GLU A 12 -9.39 56.61 -20.38
CA GLU A 12 -10.56 55.80 -20.67
C GLU A 12 -10.76 55.64 -22.17
N GLU A 13 -11.03 54.42 -22.64
CA GLU A 13 -11.89 54.21 -23.81
C GLU A 13 -12.95 53.16 -23.50
N ALA A 14 -14.18 53.64 -23.35
CA ALA A 14 -15.38 52.83 -23.39
C ALA A 14 -15.77 52.59 -24.85
N HIS A 15 -15.88 51.34 -25.30
CA HIS A 15 -16.75 51.00 -26.43
C HIS A 15 -17.02 49.49 -26.52
N GLY A 16 -18.31 49.16 -26.48
CA GLY A 16 -18.87 48.08 -27.31
C GLY A 16 -18.82 46.68 -26.72
N GLY A 17 -19.91 46.31 -26.06
CA GLY A 17 -20.25 44.91 -25.83
C GLY A 17 -20.39 44.14 -27.15
N MET A 18 -19.89 42.91 -27.13
CA MET A 18 -20.47 41.81 -27.88
C MET A 18 -20.58 40.67 -26.88
N ASP A 19 -21.83 40.35 -26.56
CA ASP A 19 -22.23 39.19 -25.79
C ASP A 19 -21.54 37.95 -26.37
N VAL A 20 -20.62 37.37 -25.60
CA VAL A 20 -20.11 36.03 -25.85
C VAL A 20 -21.17 35.11 -25.28
N ASP A 21 -21.80 34.32 -26.15
CA ASP A 21 -22.72 33.27 -25.78
C ASP A 21 -22.04 32.39 -24.70
N ASP A 22 -22.59 32.46 -23.50
CA ASP A 22 -22.25 31.66 -22.33
C ASP A 22 -22.81 30.25 -22.60
N GLU A 23 -22.07 29.46 -23.38
CA GLU A 23 -22.28 28.01 -23.44
C GLU A 23 -21.78 27.45 -22.10
N GLU A 24 -22.70 27.32 -21.15
CA GLU A 24 -22.51 26.54 -19.92
C GLU A 24 -22.19 25.10 -20.35
N GLU A 25 -20.89 24.76 -20.42
CA GLU A 25 -20.45 23.37 -20.46
C GLU A 25 -20.72 22.77 -19.08
N GLU A 26 -21.80 21.99 -18.99
CA GLU A 26 -22.07 21.12 -17.84
C GLU A 26 -20.98 20.04 -17.83
N ASP A 27 -19.97 20.21 -16.97
CA ASP A 27 -18.99 19.16 -16.62
C ASP A 27 -19.74 18.05 -15.84
N ASP A 28 -20.35 17.11 -16.57
CA ASP A 28 -20.81 15.83 -16.04
C ASP A 28 -19.58 14.94 -15.77
N ASP A 29 -18.97 15.11 -14.59
CA ASP A 29 -18.01 14.15 -14.02
C ASP A 29 -18.76 12.85 -13.62
N ASP A 30 -19.11 12.03 -14.61
CA ASP A 30 -19.55 10.66 -14.39
C ASP A 30 -18.35 9.79 -13.95
N GLU A 31 -18.28 9.54 -12.63
CA GLU A 31 -17.37 8.57 -12.01
C GLU A 31 -17.64 7.15 -12.56
N GLU A 32 -16.97 6.76 -13.65
CA GLU A 32 -16.85 5.34 -14.03
C GLU A 32 -15.85 4.61 -13.12
N ASP A 33 -16.31 4.28 -11.91
CA ASP A 33 -15.68 3.30 -11.03
C ASP A 33 -16.30 1.91 -11.29
N ILE A 34 -15.86 1.22 -12.35
CA ILE A 34 -16.06 -0.24 -12.48
C ILE A 34 -14.73 -0.89 -12.84
N LEU A 35 -14.03 -1.31 -11.80
CA LEU A 35 -12.89 -2.22 -11.88
C LEU A 35 -13.35 -3.58 -12.46
N ASP A 36 -13.28 -3.73 -13.78
CA ASP A 36 -13.27 -5.04 -14.44
C ASP A 36 -11.89 -5.68 -14.25
N MET A 37 -11.68 -6.26 -13.07
CA MET A 37 -10.53 -7.13 -12.82
C MET A 37 -10.93 -8.56 -13.18
N GLY A 38 -10.29 -9.07 -14.23
CA GLY A 38 -10.51 -10.39 -14.79
C GLY A 38 -10.50 -11.53 -13.77
N GLU A 39 -11.19 -12.60 -14.14
CA GLU A 39 -11.28 -13.86 -13.43
C GLU A 39 -9.92 -14.57 -13.37
N ASP A 40 -9.06 -14.13 -12.44
CA ASP A 40 -7.79 -14.79 -12.15
C ASP A 40 -7.98 -15.85 -11.06
N ASP A 41 -7.88 -17.11 -11.51
CA ASP A 41 -7.50 -18.35 -10.80
C ASP A 41 -7.45 -18.24 -9.26
N ALA A 42 -8.50 -18.73 -8.60
CA ALA A 42 -8.61 -18.82 -7.14
C ALA A 42 -7.62 -19.85 -6.56
N GLY A 43 -6.35 -19.45 -6.46
CA GLY A 43 -5.41 -20.04 -5.51
C GLY A 43 -5.98 -19.95 -4.08
N PRO A 44 -5.51 -20.78 -3.13
CA PRO A 44 -6.03 -20.77 -1.76
C PRO A 44 -5.81 -19.37 -1.17
N GLN A 45 -6.91 -18.61 -1.02
CA GLN A 45 -6.92 -17.35 -0.29
C GLN A 45 -6.29 -17.63 1.07
N GLN A 46 -5.09 -17.11 1.29
CA GLN A 46 -4.50 -17.10 2.61
C GLN A 46 -5.45 -16.28 3.46
N ASP A 47 -6.16 -16.96 4.35
CA ASP A 47 -7.17 -16.39 5.21
C ASP A 47 -6.47 -15.44 6.19
N VAL A 48 -6.31 -14.18 5.77
CA VAL A 48 -5.56 -13.14 6.51
C VAL A 48 -6.39 -12.74 7.70
N LEU A 49 -5.85 -12.98 8.91
CA LEU A 49 -6.47 -12.53 10.14
C LEU A 49 -6.24 -11.03 10.32
N LEU A 50 -7.27 -10.23 10.00
CA LEU A 50 -7.22 -8.78 10.15
C LEU A 50 -7.57 -8.36 11.60
N MET A 51 -6.81 -7.41 12.14
CA MET A 51 -7.17 -6.74 13.39
C MET A 51 -8.35 -5.80 13.15
N ARG A 52 -9.32 -5.79 14.07
CA ARG A 52 -10.51 -4.94 14.01
C ARG A 52 -10.45 -3.85 15.08
N PHE A 53 -10.94 -2.66 14.73
CA PHE A 53 -10.89 -1.49 15.57
C PHE A 53 -12.28 -0.88 15.75
N CYS A 54 -12.53 -0.37 16.95
CA CYS A 54 -13.77 0.32 17.28
C CYS A 54 -13.88 1.63 16.48
N PRO A 55 -15.03 1.92 15.84
CA PRO A 55 -15.20 3.15 15.05
C PRO A 55 -15.31 4.42 15.91
N HIS A 56 -15.54 4.29 17.23
CA HIS A 56 -15.73 5.45 18.11
C HIS A 56 -14.45 5.90 18.82
N ASP A 57 -13.60 4.97 19.22
CA ASP A 57 -12.43 5.22 20.08
C ASP A 57 -11.13 4.63 19.53
N SER A 58 -11.16 4.05 18.32
CA SER A 58 -10.04 3.41 17.63
C SER A 58 -9.31 2.36 18.47
N SER A 59 -9.96 1.83 19.52
CA SER A 59 -9.40 0.76 20.34
C SER A 59 -9.58 -0.58 19.66
N MET A 60 -8.66 -1.51 19.91
CA MET A 60 -8.75 -2.88 19.40
C MET A 60 -10.00 -3.59 19.94
N LEU A 61 -10.77 -4.22 19.04
CA LEU A 61 -11.92 -5.03 19.41
C LEU A 61 -11.47 -6.42 19.86
N TYR A 62 -12.18 -6.98 20.85
CA TYR A 62 -11.87 -8.28 21.42
C TYR A 62 -12.95 -9.31 21.09
N PRO A 63 -12.57 -10.56 20.78
CA PRO A 63 -13.51 -11.63 20.53
C PRO A 63 -14.35 -11.94 21.79
N GLN A 64 -15.65 -12.09 21.60
CA GLN A 64 -16.65 -12.36 22.64
C GLN A 64 -17.75 -13.29 22.11
N GLU A 65 -18.20 -14.26 22.90
CA GLU A 65 -19.29 -15.17 22.52
C GLU A 65 -20.67 -14.55 22.85
N ASP A 66 -21.59 -14.54 21.89
CA ASP A 66 -23.03 -14.46 22.19
C ASP A 66 -23.55 -15.88 22.45
N LYS A 67 -23.77 -16.20 23.73
CA LYS A 67 -24.22 -17.53 24.19
C LYS A 67 -25.62 -17.91 23.73
N ARG A 68 -26.48 -16.93 23.41
CA ARG A 68 -27.88 -17.20 23.02
C ARG A 68 -27.94 -17.65 21.57
N MET A 69 -27.23 -16.93 20.70
CA MET A 69 -27.18 -17.21 19.26
C MET A 69 -26.03 -18.16 18.89
N LYS A 70 -25.11 -18.43 19.82
CA LYS A 70 -23.87 -19.21 19.61
C LYS A 70 -23.02 -18.63 18.48
N GLN A 71 -22.88 -17.30 18.47
CA GLN A 71 -22.14 -16.55 17.46
C GLN A 71 -20.91 -15.88 18.06
N LEU A 72 -19.86 -15.76 17.26
CA LEU A 72 -18.66 -15.00 17.61
C LEU A 72 -18.91 -13.51 17.30
N MET A 73 -18.71 -12.68 18.30
CA MET A 73 -18.80 -11.22 18.24
C MET A 73 -17.43 -10.60 18.54
N TYR A 74 -17.25 -9.34 18.13
CA TYR A 74 -16.12 -8.50 18.50
C TYR A 74 -16.66 -7.30 19.29
N ALA A 75 -16.10 -7.04 20.47
CA ALA A 75 -16.59 -6.03 21.40
C ALA A 75 -15.46 -5.07 21.82
N CYS A 76 -15.78 -3.77 21.92
CA CYS A 76 -14.89 -2.80 22.52
C CYS A 76 -14.92 -2.94 24.06
N ARG A 77 -13.78 -2.71 24.73
CA ARG A 77 -13.69 -2.71 26.20
C ARG A 77 -13.99 -1.35 26.83
N LEU A 78 -13.89 -0.27 26.05
CA LEU A 78 -14.01 1.10 26.55
C LEU A 78 -15.42 1.67 26.34
N CYS A 79 -16.12 1.26 25.29
CA CYS A 79 -17.49 1.67 24.99
C CYS A 79 -18.42 0.44 24.81
N ARG A 80 -19.64 0.67 24.31
CA ARG A 80 -20.67 -0.38 24.11
C ARG A 80 -20.74 -0.93 22.69
N TYR A 81 -19.77 -0.59 21.85
CA TYR A 81 -19.75 -1.04 20.46
C TYR A 81 -19.46 -2.55 20.37
N THR A 82 -20.25 -3.23 19.54
CA THR A 82 -20.12 -4.66 19.26
C THR A 82 -20.50 -4.95 17.81
N GLU A 83 -19.83 -5.90 17.18
CA GLU A 83 -20.09 -6.34 15.80
C GLU A 83 -19.94 -7.86 15.65
N GLU A 84 -20.53 -8.45 14.61
CA GLU A 84 -20.44 -9.89 14.34
C GLU A 84 -19.14 -10.25 13.61
N ALA A 85 -18.60 -11.44 13.89
CA ALA A 85 -17.50 -12.01 13.12
C ALA A 85 -18.00 -12.57 11.78
N ALA A 86 -18.31 -11.68 10.83
CA ALA A 86 -18.71 -12.09 9.48
C ALA A 86 -17.56 -12.84 8.77
N GLY A 87 -17.87 -14.01 8.20
CA GLY A 87 -17.01 -14.74 7.25
C GLY A 87 -15.82 -15.51 7.82
N GLN A 88 -15.35 -15.22 9.04
CA GLN A 88 -14.14 -15.85 9.58
C GLN A 88 -14.24 -16.16 11.09
N PRO A 89 -14.38 -17.45 11.49
CA PRO A 89 -14.46 -17.85 12.90
C PRO A 89 -13.08 -17.99 13.58
N LEU A 90 -11.99 -17.83 12.83
CA LEU A 90 -10.63 -17.99 13.33
C LEU A 90 -10.22 -16.74 14.13
N VAL A 91 -9.99 -16.91 15.43
CA VAL A 91 -9.59 -15.80 16.33
C VAL A 91 -8.08 -15.67 16.46
N TYR A 92 -7.35 -16.78 16.36
CA TYR A 92 -5.92 -16.82 16.60
C TYR A 92 -5.27 -17.94 15.78
N ARG A 93 -4.14 -17.61 15.17
CA ARG A 93 -3.26 -18.56 14.49
C ARG A 93 -1.84 -18.41 15.03
N ASN A 94 -1.23 -19.52 15.40
CA ASN A 94 0.19 -19.56 15.77
C ASN A 94 1.01 -20.20 14.64
N GLU A 95 1.69 -19.38 13.86
CA GLU A 95 2.57 -19.85 12.79
C GLU A 95 4.00 -20.04 13.32
N LYS A 96 4.36 -21.29 13.62
CA LYS A 96 5.67 -21.63 14.21
C LYS A 96 6.83 -21.63 13.20
N LYS A 97 6.53 -21.81 11.91
CA LYS A 97 7.51 -21.83 10.82
C LYS A 97 7.08 -20.78 9.81
N LYS A 98 7.93 -19.78 9.57
CA LYS A 98 7.73 -18.83 8.48
C LYS A 98 8.44 -19.37 7.25
N GLU A 99 7.73 -19.51 6.13
CA GLU A 99 8.35 -19.93 4.87
C GLU A 99 9.31 -18.84 4.35
N VAL A 100 10.38 -19.25 3.67
CA VAL A 100 11.46 -18.34 3.20
C VAL A 100 10.95 -17.31 2.17
N LYS A 101 9.90 -17.65 1.40
CA LYS A 101 9.25 -16.70 0.49
C LYS A 101 8.59 -15.53 1.24
N ASN A 102 8.13 -15.77 2.47
CA ASN A 102 7.62 -14.73 3.37
C ASN A 102 8.74 -13.88 4.00
N ILE A 103 9.97 -13.92 3.51
CA ILE A 103 11.06 -13.06 3.99
C ILE A 103 11.30 -11.91 3.02
N LEU A 104 11.01 -12.11 1.72
CA LEU A 104 11.28 -11.10 0.69
C LEU A 104 10.58 -9.77 0.97
N HIS A 105 9.39 -9.80 1.59
CA HIS A 105 8.69 -8.57 1.99
C HIS A 105 9.34 -7.83 3.17
N THR A 106 10.14 -8.53 3.99
CA THR A 106 10.87 -7.90 5.11
C THR A 106 12.10 -7.14 4.62
N VAL A 107 12.60 -7.50 3.44
CA VAL A 107 13.77 -6.87 2.84
C VAL A 107 13.40 -5.46 2.38
N PRO A 108 14.06 -4.39 2.90
CA PRO A 108 13.82 -3.02 2.48
C PRO A 108 14.09 -2.82 0.99
N SER A 109 13.37 -1.92 0.33
CA SER A 109 13.58 -1.64 -1.10
C SER A 109 14.93 -0.97 -1.40
N ALA A 110 15.45 -0.15 -0.48
CA ALA A 110 16.75 0.54 -0.64
C ALA A 110 17.99 -0.30 -0.23
N ILE A 111 17.84 -1.61 -0.09
CA ILE A 111 18.97 -2.47 0.30
C ILE A 111 20.02 -2.60 -0.80
N SER A 112 19.63 -2.32 -2.05
CA SER A 112 20.50 -2.27 -3.24
C SER A 112 21.52 -1.13 -3.16
N ASP A 113 21.30 -0.10 -2.35
CA ASP A 113 22.19 1.05 -2.17
C ASP A 113 23.25 0.83 -1.08
N ASP A 114 23.13 -0.22 -0.28
CA ASP A 114 24.08 -0.51 0.80
C ASP A 114 25.45 -0.92 0.20
N PRO A 115 26.52 -0.12 0.42
CA PRO A 115 27.84 -0.42 -0.14
C PRO A 115 28.56 -1.55 0.61
N THR A 116 28.05 -1.97 1.77
CA THR A 116 28.66 -3.02 2.61
C THR A 116 28.20 -4.43 2.21
N LEU A 117 27.12 -4.53 1.43
CA LEU A 117 26.60 -5.82 0.97
C LEU A 117 27.33 -6.31 -0.28
N ALA A 118 27.46 -7.64 -0.37
CA ALA A 118 28.13 -8.28 -1.50
C ALA A 118 27.27 -8.18 -2.78
N ARG A 119 27.93 -7.99 -3.93
CA ARG A 119 27.30 -7.86 -5.25
C ARG A 119 27.79 -8.95 -6.20
N THR A 120 26.92 -9.36 -7.12
CA THR A 120 27.26 -10.26 -8.21
C THR A 120 26.76 -9.71 -9.53
N GLN A 121 27.57 -9.84 -10.58
CA GLN A 121 27.22 -9.50 -11.97
C GLN A 121 26.74 -10.71 -12.78
N LYS A 122 26.55 -11.86 -12.11
CA LYS A 122 26.06 -13.12 -12.71
C LYS A 122 24.60 -13.40 -12.37
N ALA A 123 23.93 -12.49 -11.67
CA ALA A 123 22.49 -12.57 -11.48
C ALA A 123 21.79 -12.29 -12.81
N ASN A 124 20.57 -12.78 -13.00
CA ASN A 124 19.71 -12.33 -14.10
C ASN A 124 18.34 -12.02 -13.51
N CYS A 125 17.99 -10.74 -13.46
CA CYS A 125 16.70 -10.33 -12.93
C CYS A 125 15.58 -10.75 -13.89
N GLU A 126 14.59 -11.52 -13.41
CA GLU A 126 13.47 -11.95 -14.24
C GLU A 126 12.62 -10.78 -14.74
N ASN A 127 12.54 -9.69 -13.96
CA ASN A 127 11.73 -8.50 -14.23
C ASN A 127 12.37 -7.56 -15.28
N CYS A 128 13.62 -7.13 -15.08
CA CYS A 128 14.27 -6.12 -15.95
C CYS A 128 15.47 -6.63 -16.75
N LYS A 129 15.82 -7.91 -16.63
CA LYS A 129 16.99 -8.56 -17.28
C LYS A 129 18.36 -7.95 -16.95
N HIS A 130 18.41 -7.07 -15.95
CA HIS A 130 19.67 -6.56 -15.43
C HIS A 130 20.49 -7.66 -14.74
N ASN A 131 21.82 -7.60 -14.86
CA ASN A 131 22.69 -8.68 -14.43
C ASN A 131 23.37 -8.46 -13.07
N GLU A 132 23.14 -7.32 -12.44
CA GLU A 132 23.70 -6.99 -11.13
C GLU A 132 22.67 -7.14 -10.01
N ALA A 133 23.07 -7.84 -8.95
CA ALA A 133 22.26 -8.00 -7.75
C ALA A 133 23.13 -7.98 -6.49
N VAL A 134 22.58 -7.37 -5.45
CA VAL A 134 23.05 -7.54 -4.07
C VAL A 134 22.55 -8.87 -3.55
N PHE A 135 23.36 -9.58 -2.76
CA PHE A 135 22.95 -10.84 -2.14
C PHE A 135 23.41 -10.96 -0.69
N PHE A 136 22.61 -11.63 0.13
CA PHE A 136 22.90 -11.92 1.53
C PHE A 136 22.14 -13.16 2.00
N GLN A 137 22.62 -13.77 3.08
CA GLN A 137 21.94 -14.91 3.71
C GLN A 137 20.75 -14.42 4.52
N SER A 138 19.63 -15.15 4.49
CA SER A 138 18.50 -14.81 5.35
C SER A 138 18.91 -14.94 6.82
N SER A 139 18.75 -13.88 7.60
CA SER A 139 19.11 -13.84 9.03
C SER A 139 18.12 -14.57 9.95
N ILE A 140 17.17 -15.33 9.38
CA ILE A 140 16.15 -16.01 10.18
C ILE A 140 16.80 -17.18 10.93
N ALA A 141 16.95 -16.99 12.24
CA ALA A 141 17.56 -17.91 13.19
C ALA A 141 16.90 -19.31 13.27
N GLN A 142 15.83 -19.56 12.51
CA GLN A 142 15.05 -20.81 12.52
C GLN A 142 15.10 -21.59 11.20
N SER A 143 15.75 -21.06 10.16
CA SER A 143 15.94 -21.82 8.92
C SER A 143 17.31 -22.51 8.92
N ASP A 144 17.32 -23.84 8.95
CA ASP A 144 18.51 -24.66 8.66
C ASP A 144 19.03 -24.47 7.21
N SER A 145 18.37 -23.65 6.40
CA SER A 145 18.74 -23.35 5.02
C SER A 145 19.63 -22.11 4.92
N LEU A 146 20.81 -22.27 4.35
CA LEU A 146 21.72 -21.18 3.93
C LEU A 146 21.24 -20.51 2.63
N ALA A 147 19.95 -20.27 2.50
CA ALA A 147 19.35 -19.70 1.31
C ALA A 147 19.84 -18.26 1.10
N LEU A 148 20.15 -17.91 -0.15
CA LEU A 148 20.60 -16.58 -0.54
C LEU A 148 19.41 -15.79 -1.09
N ILE A 149 19.20 -14.61 -0.51
CA ILE A 149 18.28 -13.62 -1.04
C ILE A 149 19.06 -12.73 -2.00
N PHE A 150 18.46 -12.46 -3.16
CA PHE A 150 18.99 -11.56 -4.18
C PHE A 150 18.05 -10.37 -4.35
N VAL A 151 18.63 -9.19 -4.55
CA VAL A 151 17.91 -7.95 -4.87
C VAL A 151 18.57 -7.28 -6.07
N CYS A 152 17.80 -7.06 -7.13
CA CYS A 152 18.28 -6.43 -8.36
C CYS A 152 18.69 -4.97 -8.09
N CYS A 153 19.86 -4.55 -8.58
CA CYS A 153 20.36 -3.19 -8.40
C CYS A 153 19.65 -2.13 -9.27
N ASN A 154 18.77 -2.54 -10.20
CA ASN A 154 18.09 -1.63 -11.14
C ASN A 154 16.59 -1.48 -10.90
N CYS A 155 15.91 -2.50 -10.35
CA CYS A 155 14.44 -2.49 -10.20
C CYS A 155 13.95 -3.01 -8.85
N ASP A 156 14.86 -3.27 -7.90
CA ASP A 156 14.58 -3.80 -6.56
C ASP A 156 13.75 -5.09 -6.51
N HIS A 157 13.66 -5.82 -7.64
CA HIS A 157 13.05 -7.14 -7.67
C HIS A 157 13.84 -8.10 -6.77
N LYS A 158 13.12 -8.86 -5.95
CA LYS A 158 13.68 -9.71 -4.89
C LYS A 158 13.34 -11.16 -5.15
N TRP A 159 14.31 -12.06 -5.04
CA TRP A 159 14.10 -13.50 -5.22
C TRP A 159 15.03 -14.31 -4.33
N VAL A 160 14.75 -15.62 -4.20
CA VAL A 160 15.55 -16.57 -3.45
C VAL A 160 16.08 -17.63 -4.42
N ASN A 161 17.33 -18.06 -4.25
CA ASN A 161 17.92 -19.22 -4.93
C ASN A 161 18.15 -20.37 -3.95
#